data_AF-A0A9W7AVX3-F1
#
_entry.id   AF-A0A9W7AVX3-F1
#
_cell.length_a   1.000
_cell.length_b   1.000
_cell.length_c   1.000
_cell.angle_alpha   90.00
_cell.angle_beta   90.00
_cell.angle_gamma   90.00
#
_symmetry.space_group_name_H-M   'P 1'
#
loop_
_entity.id
_entity.type
_entity.pdbx_description
1 polymer ?
#
loop_
_entity_poly.entity_id
_entity_poly.type
_entity_poly.pdbx_seq_one_letter_code
_entity_poly.pdbx_strand_id
1 'polypeptide(L)'
;PPLPYPPPQARPKFSRELLNLRNIQEHLAKAKDYTEAHKMKLKADALEAWEIEKWRNQKQQEMFQQEAKFKHSKQQELIALQKRIQTGREEQKKRRQLDLERLLQRYQNVKSELEAQQNLERMRAAKQLQSGAFMNLQNRRTKKNVLS
;
A
#
# COMPACT_ATOMS: atom_id res chain seq x y z
N PRO A 1 13.71 -18.47 14.04
CA PRO A 1 14.94 -17.64 14.11
C PRO A 1 15.14 -17.08 15.53
N PRO A 2 16.31 -17.23 16.16
CA PRO A 2 16.61 -16.53 17.40
C PRO A 2 16.62 -15.03 17.10
N LEU A 3 16.06 -14.22 18.01
CA LEU A 3 16.14 -12.76 17.91
C LEU A 3 17.60 -12.32 17.85
N PRO A 4 17.96 -11.33 17.02
CA PRO A 4 19.32 -10.79 17.00
C PRO A 4 19.69 -10.32 18.39
N TYR A 5 20.85 -10.77 18.89
CA TYR A 5 21.37 -10.35 20.18
C TYR A 5 21.39 -8.82 20.25
N PRO A 6 20.94 -8.21 21.36
CA PRO A 6 21.04 -6.77 21.50
C PRO A 6 22.52 -6.36 21.34
N PRO A 7 22.80 -5.29 20.58
CA PRO A 7 24.17 -4.84 20.38
C PRO A 7 24.83 -4.56 21.74
N PRO A 8 26.16 -4.72 21.87
CA PRO A 8 26.87 -4.44 23.10
C PRO A 8 26.54 -3.02 23.58
N GLN A 9 25.97 -2.90 24.78
CA GLN A 9 25.65 -1.60 25.34
C GLN A 9 26.96 -0.85 25.56
N ALA A 10 27.10 0.32 24.93
CA ALA A 10 28.25 1.19 25.14
C ALA A 10 28.35 1.52 26.63
N ARG A 11 29.51 1.27 27.24
CA ARG A 11 29.70 1.51 28.68
C ARG A 11 29.51 3.00 28.99
N PRO A 12 28.85 3.36 30.11
CA PRO A 12 28.72 4.75 30.52
C PRO A 12 30.10 5.39 30.65
N LYS A 13 30.26 6.59 30.09
CA LYS A 13 31.45 7.42 30.32
C LYS A 13 31.22 8.21 31.60
N PHE A 14 31.91 7.82 32.66
CA PHE A 14 31.82 8.49 33.95
C PHE A 14 32.40 9.90 33.90
N SER A 15 31.94 10.76 34.81
CA SER A 15 32.44 12.13 34.92
C SER A 15 33.90 12.16 35.38
N ARG A 16 34.57 13.27 35.05
CA ARG A 16 35.93 13.56 35.55
C ARG A 16 35.98 13.62 37.08
N GLU A 17 34.88 14.01 37.72
CA GLU A 17 34.77 14.07 39.18
C GLU A 17 34.76 12.67 39.81
N LEU A 18 34.00 11.73 39.25
CA LEU A 18 34.02 10.34 39.71
C LEU A 18 35.41 9.71 39.58
N LEU A 19 36.07 9.93 38.44
CA LEU A 19 37.42 9.44 38.19
C LEU A 19 38.43 10.04 39.18
N ASN A 20 38.30 11.33 39.50
CA ASN A 20 39.14 11.98 40.50
C ASN A 20 38.91 11.39 41.91
N LEU A 21 37.65 11.16 42.31
CA LEU A 21 37.34 10.55 43.61
C LEU A 21 37.91 9.13 43.73
N ARG A 22 37.86 8.33 42.64
CA ARG A 22 38.48 7.00 42.59
C ARG A 22 40.01 7.07 42.68
N ASN A 23 40.64 8.03 42.02
CA ASN A 23 42.08 8.24 42.12
C ASN A 23 42.51 8.65 43.54
N ILE A 24 41.77 9.56 44.18
CA ILE A 24 42.03 9.99 45.56
C ILE A 24 41.83 8.82 46.53
N GLN A 25 40.76 8.04 46.36
CA GLN A 25 40.51 6.82 47.12
C GLN A 25 41.71 5.85 47.03
N GLU A 26 42.20 5.58 45.81
CA GLU A 26 43.33 4.67 45.60
C GLU A 26 44.63 5.20 46.21
N HIS A 27 44.88 6.51 46.10
CA HIS A 27 46.06 7.12 46.70
C HIS A 27 46.04 7.05 48.24
N LEU A 28 44.89 7.36 48.87
CA LEU A 28 44.74 7.29 50.32
C LEU A 28 44.88 5.85 50.84
N ALA A 29 44.34 4.88 50.10
CA ALA A 29 44.51 3.46 50.41
C ALA A 29 45.99 3.03 50.34
N LYS A 30 46.73 3.46 49.31
CA LYS A 30 48.19 3.22 49.20
C LYS A 30 48.99 3.88 50.32
N ALA A 31 48.54 5.04 50.79
CA ALA A 31 49.12 5.75 51.94
C ALA A 31 48.73 5.12 53.30
N LYS A 32 47.94 4.03 53.30
CA LYS A 32 47.41 3.33 54.48
C LYS A 32 46.43 4.15 55.32
N ASP A 33 45.93 5.27 54.80
CA ASP A 33 44.85 6.04 55.41
C ASP A 33 43.50 5.46 54.98
N TYR A 34 43.15 4.32 55.59
CA TYR A 34 41.92 3.60 55.26
C TYR A 34 40.66 4.36 55.68
N THR A 35 40.75 5.22 56.70
CA THR A 35 39.65 6.05 57.19
C THR A 35 39.20 7.06 56.15
N GLU A 36 40.13 7.85 55.61
CA GLU A 36 39.80 8.82 54.56
C GLU A 36 39.50 8.13 53.23
N ALA A 37 40.20 7.03 52.91
CA ALA A 37 39.89 6.22 51.72
C ALA A 37 38.44 5.70 51.75
N HIS A 38 37.95 5.26 52.91
CA HIS A 38 36.56 4.80 53.05
C HIS A 38 35.54 5.93 52.85
N LYS A 39 35.82 7.14 53.37
CA LYS A 39 34.97 8.32 53.13
C LYS A 39 34.93 8.68 51.64
N MET A 40 36.06 8.63 50.94
CA MET A 40 36.11 8.88 49.50
C MET A 40 35.40 7.79 48.69
N LYS A 41 35.51 6.52 49.11
CA LYS A 41 34.75 5.42 48.50
C LYS A 41 33.25 5.66 48.58
N LEU A 42 32.71 6.02 49.74
CA LEU A 42 31.27 6.27 49.90
C LEU A 42 30.78 7.40 48.98
N LYS A 43 31.56 8.48 48.85
CA LYS A 43 31.25 9.58 47.92
C LYS A 43 31.30 9.13 46.46
N ALA A 44 32.32 8.36 46.08
CA ALA A 44 32.46 7.82 44.73
C ALA A 44 31.32 6.86 44.39
N ASP A 45 30.99 5.92 45.28
CA ASP A 45 29.92 4.94 45.08
C ASP A 45 28.55 5.64 44.94
N ALA A 46 28.28 6.69 45.72
CA ALA A 46 27.05 7.48 45.60
C ALA A 46 26.98 8.24 44.26
N LEU A 47 28.07 8.86 43.83
CA LEU A 47 28.14 9.58 42.55
C LEU A 47 28.03 8.62 41.36
N GLU A 48 28.68 7.46 41.43
CA GLU A 48 28.60 6.41 40.42
C GLU A 48 27.17 5.89 40.26
N ALA A 49 26.49 5.60 41.36
CA ALA A 49 25.09 5.15 41.33
C ALA A 49 24.19 6.18 40.64
N TRP A 50 24.36 7.46 40.96
CA TRP A 50 23.60 8.55 40.35
C TRP A 50 23.90 8.70 38.85
N GLU A 51 25.17 8.64 38.44
CA GLU A 51 25.56 8.74 37.03
C GLU A 51 25.03 7.55 36.20
N ILE A 52 25.10 6.33 36.76
CA ILE A 52 24.56 5.13 36.12
C ILE A 52 23.05 5.23 35.96
N GLU A 53 22.33 5.66 36.99
CA GLU A 53 20.88 5.80 36.94
C GLU A 53 20.46 6.86 35.92
N LYS A 54 21.13 8.02 35.93
CA LYS A 54 20.91 9.08 34.93
C LYS A 54 21.17 8.58 33.51
N TRP A 55 22.28 7.89 33.28
CA TRP A 55 22.62 7.34 31.97
C TRP A 55 21.59 6.29 31.52
N ARG A 56 21.16 5.40 32.42
CA ARG A 56 20.14 4.39 32.16
C ARG A 56 18.81 5.02 31.78
N ASN A 57 18.38 6.04 32.51
CA ASN A 57 17.15 6.79 32.24
C ASN A 57 17.19 7.48 30.88
N GLN A 58 18.32 8.14 30.55
CA GLN A 58 18.51 8.76 29.23
C GLN A 58 18.45 7.71 28.11
N LYS A 59 19.17 6.60 28.25
CA LYS A 59 19.18 5.52 27.25
C LYS A 59 17.81 4.89 27.06
N GLN A 60 17.10 4.67 28.16
CA GLN A 60 15.73 4.15 28.12
C GLN A 60 14.80 5.13 27.41
N GLN A 61 14.90 6.43 27.69
CA GLN A 61 14.11 7.46 27.01
C GLN A 61 14.43 7.55 25.50
N GLU A 62 15.71 7.50 25.12
CA GLU A 62 16.14 7.42 23.72
C GLU A 62 15.55 6.19 23.02
N MET A 63 15.63 5.02 23.65
CA MET A 63 15.05 3.79 23.10
C MET A 63 13.54 3.90 22.90
N PHE A 64 12.80 4.43 23.88
CA PHE A 64 11.36 4.62 23.74
C PHE A 64 11.02 5.59 22.61
N GLN A 65 11.76 6.69 22.46
CA GLN A 65 11.55 7.62 21.35
C GLN A 65 11.84 6.96 20.00
N GLN A 66 12.90 6.17 19.90
CA GLN A 66 13.26 5.48 18.68
C GLN A 66 12.23 4.41 18.32
N GLU A 67 11.74 3.65 19.31
CA GLU A 67 10.67 2.69 19.15
C GLU A 67 9.36 3.35 18.71
N ALA A 68 8.99 4.49 19.32
CA ALA A 68 7.80 5.24 18.95
C ALA A 68 7.88 5.76 17.51
N LYS A 69 9.03 6.34 17.11
CA LYS A 69 9.28 6.78 15.73
C LYS A 69 9.21 5.61 14.75
N PHE A 70 9.81 4.47 15.10
CA PHE A 70 9.78 3.27 14.27
C PHE A 70 8.34 2.75 14.10
N LYS A 71 7.60 2.58 15.19
CA LYS A 71 6.19 2.16 15.17
C LYS A 71 5.33 3.10 14.33
N HIS A 72 5.49 4.41 14.52
CA HIS A 72 4.77 5.42 13.74
C HIS A 72 5.08 5.32 12.24
N SER A 73 6.36 5.23 11.87
CA SER A 73 6.78 5.06 10.47
C SER A 73 6.17 3.79 9.86
N LYS A 74 6.21 2.66 10.57
CA LYS A 74 5.62 1.41 10.08
C LYS A 74 4.10 1.47 9.96
N GLN A 75 3.42 2.16 10.87
CA GLN A 75 1.99 2.39 10.77
C GLN A 75 1.64 3.24 9.54
N GLN A 76 2.40 4.30 9.26
CA GLN A 76 2.19 5.13 8.06
C GLN A 76 2.44 4.35 6.77
N GLU A 77 3.51 3.56 6.71
CA GLU A 77 3.78 2.65 5.58
C GLU A 77 2.60 1.70 5.33
N LEU A 78 2.06 1.09 6.39
CA LEU A 78 0.92 0.17 6.31
C LEU A 78 -0.33 0.88 5.79
N ILE A 79 -0.66 2.07 6.29
CA ILE A 79 -1.80 2.86 5.84
C ILE A 79 -1.65 3.23 4.35
N ALA A 80 -0.45 3.65 3.93
CA ALA A 80 -0.19 3.98 2.54
C ALA A 80 -0.36 2.77 1.61
N LEU A 81 0.12 1.59 2.02
CA LEU A 81 -0.07 0.35 1.28
C LEU A 81 -1.56 -0.05 1.18
N GLN A 82 -2.30 0.03 2.29
CA GLN A 82 -3.73 -0.25 2.30
C GLN A 82 -4.50 0.69 1.36
N LYS A 83 -4.20 1.99 1.39
CA LYS A 83 -4.79 2.97 0.47
C LYS A 83 -4.49 2.62 -0.97
N ARG A 84 -3.23 2.28 -1.31
CA ARG A 84 -2.84 1.90 -2.68
C ARG A 84 -3.56 0.63 -3.16
N ILE A 85 -3.73 -0.36 -2.29
CA ILE A 85 -4.49 -1.58 -2.60
C ILE A 85 -5.95 -1.22 -2.89
N GLN A 86 -6.55 -0.38 -2.04
CA GLN A 86 -7.94 0.03 -2.20
C GLN A 86 -8.16 0.83 -3.48
N THR A 87 -7.34 1.84 -3.74
CA THR A 87 -7.44 2.65 -4.97
C THR A 87 -7.23 1.79 -6.21
N GLY A 88 -6.24 0.88 -6.19
CA GLY A 88 -6.00 -0.05 -7.29
C GLY A 88 -7.19 -0.96 -7.57
N ARG A 89 -7.86 -1.47 -6.53
CA ARG A 89 -9.08 -2.29 -6.67
C ARG A 89 -10.24 -1.50 -7.27
N GLU A 90 -10.45 -0.27 -6.81
CA GLU A 90 -11.50 0.61 -7.31
C GLU A 90 -11.28 1.00 -8.76
N GLU A 91 -10.05 1.36 -9.13
CA GLU A 91 -9.67 1.65 -10.51
C GLU A 91 -9.88 0.44 -11.42
N GLN A 92 -9.46 -0.75 -10.98
CA GLN A 92 -9.66 -1.97 -11.76
C GLN A 92 -11.15 -2.28 -11.96
N LYS A 93 -11.98 -2.05 -10.93
CA LYS A 93 -13.44 -2.20 -11.03
C LYS A 93 -14.02 -1.21 -12.04
N LYS A 94 -13.62 0.07 -11.97
CA LYS A 94 -14.04 1.11 -12.94
C LYS A 94 -13.62 0.77 -14.37
N ARG A 95 -12.38 0.32 -14.58
CA ARG A 95 -11.89 -0.11 -15.91
C ARG A 95 -12.73 -1.27 -16.47
N ARG A 96 -12.98 -2.30 -15.67
CA ARG A 96 -13.83 -3.44 -16.08
C ARG A 96 -15.25 -2.99 -16.44
N GLN A 97 -15.81 -2.04 -15.71
CA GLN A 97 -17.14 -1.48 -16.02
C GLN A 97 -17.14 -0.74 -17.36
N LEU A 98 -16.15 0.13 -17.61
CA LEU A 98 -16.02 0.84 -18.88
C LEU A 98 -15.81 -0.11 -20.07
N ASP A 99 -15.01 -1.16 -19.89
CA ASP A 99 -14.80 -2.17 -20.93
C ASP A 99 -16.09 -2.94 -21.23
N LEU A 100 -16.88 -3.28 -20.21
CA LEU A 100 -18.20 -3.89 -20.38
C LEU A 100 -19.16 -2.97 -21.13
N GLU A 101 -19.25 -1.69 -20.75
CA GLU A 101 -20.09 -0.71 -21.43
C GLU A 101 -19.71 -0.57 -22.91
N ARG A 102 -18.41 -0.52 -23.23
CA ARG A 102 -17.92 -0.50 -24.61
C ARG A 102 -18.29 -1.76 -25.38
N LEU A 103 -18.21 -2.93 -24.74
CA LEU A 103 -18.58 -4.20 -25.37
C LEU A 103 -20.09 -4.25 -25.65
N LEU A 104 -20.91 -3.82 -24.71
CA LEU A 104 -22.37 -3.73 -24.87
C LEU A 104 -22.75 -2.76 -25.98
N GLN A 105 -22.08 -1.60 -26.07
CA GLN A 105 -22.32 -0.66 -27.15
C GLN A 105 -21.98 -1.27 -28.51
N ARG A 106 -20.84 -1.97 -28.63
CA ARG A 106 -20.47 -2.68 -29.87
C ARG A 106 -21.51 -3.72 -30.24
N TYR A 107 -21.96 -4.51 -29.27
CA TYR A 107 -23.01 -5.51 -29.48
C TYR A 107 -24.31 -4.87 -29.98
N GLN A 108 -24.77 -3.78 -29.33
CA GLN A 108 -25.96 -3.06 -29.77
C GLN A 108 -25.82 -2.50 -31.18
N ASN A 109 -24.66 -1.93 -31.52
CA ASN A 109 -24.41 -1.41 -32.86
C ASN A 109 -24.52 -2.50 -33.92
N VAL A 110 -23.86 -3.65 -33.70
CA VAL A 110 -23.90 -4.80 -34.63
C VAL A 110 -25.31 -5.36 -34.74
N LYS A 111 -26.02 -5.50 -33.61
CA LYS A 111 -27.41 -5.97 -33.61
C LYS A 111 -28.31 -5.05 -34.43
N SER A 112 -28.25 -3.74 -34.19
CA SER A 112 -29.04 -2.75 -34.92
C SER A 112 -28.72 -2.75 -36.42
N GLU A 113 -27.44 -2.90 -36.79
CA GLU A 113 -27.03 -3.01 -38.19
C GLU A 113 -27.61 -4.26 -38.87
N LEU A 114 -27.54 -5.42 -38.21
CA LEU A 114 -28.13 -6.66 -38.72
C LEU A 114 -29.66 -6.57 -38.87
N GLU A 115 -30.35 -5.99 -37.88
CA GLU A 115 -31.79 -5.76 -37.95
C GLU A 115 -32.17 -4.83 -39.11
N ALA A 116 -31.38 -3.78 -39.34
CA ALA A 116 -31.56 -2.87 -40.47
C ALA A 116 -31.34 -3.59 -41.82
N GLN A 117 -30.27 -4.40 -41.93
CA GLN A 117 -30.00 -5.20 -43.13
C GLN A 117 -31.14 -6.19 -43.42
N GLN A 118 -31.61 -6.93 -42.41
CA GLN A 118 -32.74 -7.85 -42.55
C GLN A 118 -34.03 -7.14 -42.98
N ASN A 119 -34.32 -5.95 -42.42
CA ASN A 119 -35.50 -5.18 -42.85
C ASN A 119 -35.37 -4.70 -44.30
N LEU A 120 -34.19 -4.25 -44.73
CA LEU A 120 -33.94 -3.88 -46.12
C LEU A 120 -34.13 -5.08 -47.07
N GLU A 121 -33.64 -6.25 -46.70
CA GLU A 121 -33.83 -7.49 -47.47
C GLU A 121 -35.31 -7.88 -47.55
N ARG A 122 -36.05 -7.83 -46.43
CA ARG A 122 -37.50 -8.08 -46.41
C ARG A 122 -38.26 -7.14 -47.35
N MET A 123 -37.94 -5.85 -47.32
CA MET A 123 -38.57 -4.86 -48.22
C MET A 123 -38.23 -5.13 -49.69
N ARG A 124 -36.97 -5.47 -50.00
CA ARG A 124 -36.55 -5.83 -51.37
C ARG A 124 -37.26 -7.08 -51.86
N ALA A 125 -37.32 -8.13 -51.05
CA ALA A 125 -38.02 -9.37 -51.38
C ALA A 125 -39.52 -9.14 -51.60
N ALA A 126 -40.18 -8.37 -50.73
CA ALA A 126 -41.58 -8.01 -50.90
C ALA A 126 -41.84 -7.23 -52.20
N LYS A 127 -40.97 -6.26 -52.54
CA LYS A 127 -41.06 -5.51 -53.80
C LYS A 127 -40.85 -6.39 -55.02
N GLN A 128 -39.91 -7.34 -54.96
CA GLN A 128 -39.65 -8.28 -56.05
C GLN A 128 -40.82 -9.25 -56.27
N LEU A 129 -41.45 -9.72 -55.20
CA LEU A 129 -42.69 -10.52 -55.27
C LEU A 129 -43.85 -9.73 -55.86
N GLN A 130 -44.06 -8.47 -55.45
CA GLN A 130 -45.08 -7.61 -56.04
C GLN A 130 -44.84 -7.35 -57.53
N SER A 131 -43.60 -7.06 -57.93
CA SER A 131 -43.24 -6.85 -59.33
C SER A 131 -43.40 -8.12 -60.16
N GLY A 132 -42.97 -9.28 -59.66
CA GLY A 132 -43.18 -10.58 -60.31
C GLY A 132 -44.65 -10.96 -60.43
N ALA A 133 -45.47 -10.67 -59.41
CA ALA A 133 -46.91 -10.85 -59.47
C ALA A 133 -47.56 -9.94 -60.54
N PHE A 134 -47.15 -8.68 -60.61
CA PHE A 134 -47.64 -7.71 -61.60
C PHE A 134 -47.28 -8.13 -63.04
N MET A 135 -46.04 -8.56 -63.27
CA MET A 135 -45.59 -9.07 -64.58
C MET A 135 -46.38 -10.33 -65.00
N ASN A 136 -46.65 -11.25 -64.07
CA ASN A 136 -47.47 -12.44 -64.34
C ASN A 136 -48.94 -12.10 -64.67
N LEU A 137 -49.50 -11.08 -64.02
CA LEU A 137 -50.85 -10.57 -64.31
C LEU A 137 -50.93 -9.90 -65.69
N GLN A 138 -49.93 -9.11 -66.07
CA GLN A 138 -49.85 -8.53 -67.42
C GLN A 138 -49.73 -9.61 -68.49
N ASN A 139 -48.88 -10.62 -68.27
CA ASN A 139 -48.66 -11.70 -69.22
C ASN A 139 -49.91 -12.60 -69.40
N ARG A 140 -50.76 -12.73 -68.35
CA ARG A 140 -52.07 -13.39 -68.46
C ARG A 140 -53.09 -12.55 -69.24
N ARG A 141 -53.08 -11.22 -69.09
CA ARG A 141 -53.96 -10.31 -69.86
C ARG A 141 -53.60 -10.26 -71.33
N THR A 142 -52.31 -10.18 -71.67
CA THR A 142 -51.84 -10.18 -73.06
C THR A 142 -52.17 -11.51 -73.74
N LYS A 143 -51.95 -12.66 -73.08
CA LYS A 143 -52.36 -13.97 -73.62
C LYS A 143 -53.86 -14.09 -73.88
N LYS A 144 -54.72 -13.55 -73.02
CA LYS A 144 -56.18 -13.54 -73.25
C LYS A 144 -56.58 -12.70 -74.47
N ASN A 145 -55.94 -11.54 -74.68
CA ASN A 145 -56.22 -10.67 -75.83
C ASN A 145 -55.70 -11.21 -77.18
N VAL A 146 -54.72 -12.11 -77.19
CA VAL A 146 -54.19 -12.73 -78.43
C VAL A 146 -54.97 -14.00 -78.82
N LEU A 147 -55.80 -14.54 -77.91
CA LEU A 147 -56.63 -15.73 -78.10
C LEU A 147 -58.12 -15.40 -78.32
N SER A 148 -58.48 -14.14 -78.56
CA SER A 148 -59.83 -13.68 -78.94
C SER A 148 -59.78 -13.08 -80.35
#